data_AF-A0A2R7RC63-F1
#
_entry.id   AF-A0A2R7RC63-F1
#
_cell.length_a   1.000
_cell.length_b   1.000
_cell.length_c   1.000
_cell.angle_alpha   90.00
_cell.angle_beta   90.00
_cell.angle_gamma   90.00
#
_symmetry.space_group_name_H-M   'P 1'
#
loop_
_entity.id
_entity.type
_entity.pdbx_description
1 polymer ?
#
loop_
_entity_poly.entity_id
_entity_poly.type
_entity_poly.pdbx_seq_one_letter_code
_entity_poly.pdbx_strand_id
1 'polypeptide(L)'
;KAADAVGKAAKIIEDAVEPVVKAVRSRKAAPKEGAALAGAASSNGTHAAGNTAETFPQPEAVAVAGDFNTILGAPENWAPQYDEAQLVLDTLDQLWKISADLPAGYYTFKIALNRSWEENYGAFGTFDGPNHELHHDGGTVTISYDHRTRDITIN
;
A
#
# COMPACT_ATOMS: atom_id res chain seq x y z
N LYS A 1 21.16 2.33 -56.61
CA LYS A 1 22.02 2.26 -55.39
C LYS A 1 21.45 3.09 -54.22
N ALA A 2 20.13 3.08 -54.03
CA ALA A 2 19.43 3.76 -52.93
C ALA A 2 18.20 2.97 -52.45
N ALA A 3 18.08 1.69 -52.81
CA ALA A 3 16.98 0.80 -52.41
C ALA A 3 17.42 -0.29 -51.41
N ASP A 4 18.72 -0.61 -51.34
CA ASP A 4 19.28 -1.59 -50.39
C ASP A 4 19.48 -1.08 -48.96
N ALA A 5 19.26 0.22 -48.70
CA ALA A 5 19.46 0.81 -47.37
C ALA A 5 18.20 0.77 -46.48
N VAL A 6 17.01 0.58 -47.05
CA VAL A 6 15.74 0.60 -46.29
C VAL A 6 15.37 -0.78 -45.74
N GLY A 7 15.85 -1.87 -46.34
CA GLY A 7 15.62 -3.24 -45.85
C GLY A 7 16.40 -3.62 -44.59
N LYS A 8 17.42 -2.84 -44.20
CA LYS A 8 18.30 -3.16 -43.06
C LYS A 8 17.90 -2.48 -41.75
N ALA A 9 17.02 -1.49 -41.79
CA ALA A 9 16.52 -0.79 -40.60
C ALA A 9 15.26 -1.43 -39.98
N ALA A 10 14.52 -2.24 -40.73
CA ALA A 10 13.31 -2.92 -40.23
C ALA A 10 13.58 -4.26 -39.53
N LYS A 11 14.84 -4.71 -39.42
CA LYS A 11 15.19 -6.03 -38.86
C LYS A 11 16.01 -5.97 -37.55
N ILE A 12 16.10 -4.81 -36.91
CA ILE A 12 16.84 -4.62 -35.64
C ILE A 12 15.91 -4.41 -34.43
N ILE A 13 14.59 -4.30 -34.64
CA ILE A 13 13.63 -4.06 -33.56
C ILE A 13 13.02 -5.38 -33.02
N GLU A 14 13.24 -6.52 -33.69
CA GLU A 14 12.74 -7.83 -33.25
C GLU A 14 13.78 -8.67 -32.47
N ASP A 15 15.02 -8.21 -32.32
CA ASP A 15 16.12 -8.91 -31.61
C ASP A 15 16.47 -8.24 -30.26
N ALA A 16 15.50 -7.58 -29.61
CA ALA A 16 15.68 -6.98 -28.28
C ALA A 16 14.54 -7.33 -27.30
N VAL A 17 13.65 -8.24 -27.68
CA VAL A 17 12.45 -8.61 -26.90
C VAL A 17 12.54 -10.00 -26.25
N GLU A 18 13.61 -10.76 -26.47
CA GLU A 18 13.76 -12.11 -25.88
C GLU A 18 14.42 -12.20 -24.49
N PRO A 19 15.25 -11.26 -23.97
CA PRO A 19 15.75 -11.42 -22.59
C PRO A 19 14.70 -11.05 -21.52
N VAL A 20 13.71 -10.21 -21.84
CA VAL A 20 12.69 -9.76 -20.88
C VAL A 20 11.59 -10.79 -20.64
N VAL A 21 11.17 -11.54 -21.66
CA VAL A 21 10.13 -12.58 -21.50
C VAL A 21 10.66 -13.80 -20.71
N LYS A 22 11.99 -14.04 -20.73
CA LYS A 22 12.63 -15.07 -19.90
C LYS A 22 12.74 -14.65 -18.43
N ALA A 23 13.03 -13.37 -18.15
CA ALA A 23 13.09 -12.85 -16.77
C ALA A 23 11.71 -12.81 -16.07
N VAL A 24 10.62 -12.67 -16.82
CA VAL A 24 9.24 -12.71 -16.28
C VAL A 24 8.74 -14.15 -16.06
N ARG A 25 9.22 -15.13 -16.86
CA ARG A 25 8.87 -16.56 -16.67
C ARG A 25 9.72 -17.28 -15.62
N SER A 26 10.81 -16.68 -15.15
CA SER A 26 11.67 -17.23 -14.07
C SER A 26 11.32 -16.73 -12.66
N ARG A 27 10.30 -15.87 -12.47
CA ARG A 27 9.79 -15.50 -11.14
C ARG A 27 8.58 -16.32 -10.69
N LYS A 28 8.60 -17.61 -11.03
CA LYS A 28 7.67 -18.58 -10.44
C LYS A 28 8.28 -19.16 -9.17
N ALA A 29 7.53 -18.99 -8.07
CA ALA A 29 7.69 -19.56 -6.73
C ALA A 29 8.82 -18.95 -5.87
N ALA A 30 8.45 -18.01 -5.00
CA ALA A 30 9.13 -17.82 -3.72
C ALA A 30 8.62 -18.90 -2.73
N PRO A 31 9.48 -19.45 -1.86
CA PRO A 31 9.33 -20.78 -1.30
C PRO A 31 8.36 -20.85 -0.11
N LYS A 32 7.61 -21.96 -0.04
CA LYS A 32 7.05 -22.51 1.20
C LYS A 32 8.12 -23.36 1.87
N GLU A 33 8.57 -22.95 3.05
CA GLU A 33 9.08 -23.77 4.17
C GLU A 33 9.52 -22.75 5.23
N GLY A 34 9.00 -22.69 6.45
CA GLY A 34 8.67 -23.79 7.34
C GLY A 34 9.63 -23.73 8.53
N ALA A 35 9.30 -22.94 9.55
CA ALA A 35 9.94 -23.05 10.86
C ALA A 35 9.00 -22.52 11.94
N ALA A 36 8.47 -23.47 12.72
CA ALA A 36 7.68 -23.25 13.90
C ALA A 36 8.49 -22.56 15.00
N LEU A 37 7.87 -21.62 15.70
CA LEU A 37 8.14 -21.39 17.11
C LEU A 37 6.80 -21.24 17.84
N ALA A 38 6.48 -22.28 18.60
CA ALA A 38 5.48 -22.26 19.65
C ALA A 38 5.90 -21.23 20.71
N GLY A 39 4.96 -20.38 21.10
CA GLY A 39 5.14 -19.42 22.19
C GLY A 39 3.78 -18.93 22.65
N ALA A 40 3.21 -19.61 23.64
CA ALA A 40 2.00 -19.19 24.32
C ALA A 40 2.22 -17.84 25.02
N ALA A 41 1.28 -16.90 24.83
CA ALA A 41 0.96 -15.90 25.83
C ALA A 41 -0.48 -15.42 25.61
N SER A 42 -1.41 -16.02 26.37
CA SER A 42 -2.65 -15.34 26.73
C SER A 42 -2.29 -14.04 27.46
N SER A 43 -2.91 -12.93 27.07
CA SER A 43 -3.32 -11.93 28.05
C SER A 43 -4.58 -11.21 27.59
N ASN A 44 -5.60 -11.31 28.44
CA ASN A 44 -6.84 -10.56 28.37
C ASN A 44 -6.56 -9.06 28.33
N GLY A 45 -6.93 -8.40 27.23
CA GLY A 45 -7.16 -6.96 27.19
C GLY A 45 -8.64 -6.66 27.37
N THR A 46 -9.15 -6.73 28.61
CA THR A 46 -10.45 -6.13 28.94
C THR A 46 -10.28 -4.61 28.99
N HIS A 47 -10.63 -3.92 27.90
CA HIS A 47 -10.91 -2.49 27.96
C HIS A 47 -12.39 -2.32 28.30
N ALA A 48 -12.65 -1.98 29.56
CA ALA A 48 -13.98 -1.70 30.07
C ALA A 48 -14.50 -0.33 29.58
N ALA A 49 -15.72 -0.37 29.05
CA ALA A 49 -16.81 0.61 29.12
C ALA A 49 -16.52 2.11 28.90
N GLY A 50 -17.04 2.64 27.79
CA GLY A 50 -17.30 4.07 27.60
C GLY A 50 -18.20 4.34 26.39
N ASN A 51 -19.47 4.67 26.65
CA ASN A 51 -20.49 5.21 25.73
C ASN A 51 -20.85 4.36 24.49
N THR A 52 -22.01 3.68 24.51
CA THR A 52 -22.55 2.93 23.36
C THR A 52 -23.04 3.86 22.26
N ALA A 53 -22.11 4.52 21.57
CA ALA A 53 -22.24 4.61 20.12
C ALA A 53 -22.08 3.18 19.59
N GLU A 54 -22.85 2.77 18.59
CA GLU A 54 -22.64 1.51 17.89
C GLU A 54 -21.26 1.55 17.24
N THR A 55 -20.23 1.13 17.97
CA THR A 55 -18.85 1.18 17.47
C THR A 55 -18.65 -0.01 16.55
N PHE A 56 -18.48 0.26 15.25
CA PHE A 56 -18.03 -0.79 14.33
C PHE A 56 -16.66 -1.31 14.81
N PRO A 57 -16.44 -2.63 14.90
CA PRO A 57 -15.15 -3.20 15.32
C PRO A 57 -14.01 -2.62 14.48
N GLN A 58 -12.97 -2.13 15.13
CA GLN A 58 -11.82 -1.51 14.47
C GLN A 58 -10.64 -2.49 14.42
N PRO A 59 -9.81 -2.43 13.37
CA PRO A 59 -8.53 -3.13 13.35
C PRO A 59 -7.59 -2.58 14.44
N GLU A 60 -6.56 -3.34 14.78
CA GLU A 60 -5.57 -2.92 15.78
C GLU A 60 -4.69 -1.78 15.24
N ALA A 61 -4.47 -1.76 13.92
CA ALA A 61 -3.67 -0.75 13.25
C ALA A 61 -4.10 -0.58 11.79
N VAL A 62 -3.89 0.62 11.25
CA VAL A 62 -4.13 0.94 9.84
C VAL A 62 -2.93 1.72 9.35
N ALA A 63 -2.35 1.29 8.25
CA ALA A 63 -1.20 1.92 7.63
C ALA A 63 -1.55 2.41 6.23
N VAL A 64 -1.02 3.58 5.85
CA VAL A 64 -0.95 3.99 4.45
C VAL A 64 0.42 3.62 3.92
N ALA A 65 0.49 2.57 3.11
CA ALA A 65 1.73 2.09 2.53
C ALA A 65 1.82 2.51 1.07
N GLY A 66 2.85 3.28 0.71
CA GLY A 66 3.00 3.86 -0.61
C GLY A 66 4.37 4.49 -0.88
N ASP A 67 4.47 5.20 -1.99
CA ASP A 67 5.72 5.77 -2.51
C ASP A 67 6.30 6.91 -1.66
N PHE A 68 5.51 7.44 -0.72
CA PHE A 68 5.88 8.56 0.14
C PHE A 68 6.25 8.15 1.57
N ASN A 69 6.27 6.86 1.95
CA ASN A 69 6.56 6.52 3.35
C ASN A 69 7.95 6.95 3.80
N THR A 70 8.95 6.91 2.91
CA THR A 70 10.28 7.47 3.21
C THR A 70 10.26 8.99 3.44
N ILE A 71 9.34 9.72 2.81
CA ILE A 71 9.12 11.15 3.05
C ILE A 71 8.50 11.36 4.44
N LEU A 72 7.64 10.45 4.90
CA LEU A 72 7.10 10.44 6.27
C LEU A 72 8.14 10.06 7.33
N GLY A 73 9.33 9.60 6.91
CA GLY A 73 10.41 9.19 7.79
C GLY A 73 10.56 7.67 7.96
N ALA A 74 9.74 6.86 7.27
CA ALA A 74 9.89 5.41 7.30
C ALA A 74 11.22 4.97 6.66
N PRO A 75 11.83 3.85 7.09
CA PRO A 75 13.06 3.34 6.48
C PRO A 75 12.95 2.95 5.00
N GLU A 76 11.75 2.57 4.54
CA GLU A 76 11.49 2.19 3.16
C GLU A 76 10.04 2.51 2.75
N ASN A 77 9.80 2.52 1.43
CA ASN A 77 8.45 2.66 0.87
C ASN A 77 7.70 1.32 0.92
N TRP A 78 6.36 1.38 0.89
CA TRP A 78 5.52 0.17 0.85
C TRP A 78 5.65 -0.75 2.07
N ALA A 79 5.93 -0.17 3.23
CA ALA A 79 6.19 -0.90 4.47
C ALA A 79 5.16 -0.55 5.57
N PRO A 80 4.03 -1.27 5.62
CA PRO A 80 2.93 -1.00 6.56
C PRO A 80 3.27 -1.34 8.02
N GLN A 81 4.41 -1.96 8.28
CA GLN A 81 4.85 -2.31 9.63
C GLN A 81 5.42 -1.13 10.42
N TYR A 82 5.86 -0.07 9.74
CA TYR A 82 6.51 1.08 10.37
C TYR A 82 5.51 2.07 10.96
N ASP A 83 5.88 2.68 12.08
CA ASP A 83 5.00 3.58 12.84
C ASP A 83 4.72 4.88 12.05
N GLU A 84 5.66 5.32 11.23
CA GLU A 84 5.55 6.54 10.40
C GLU A 84 4.48 6.43 9.31
N ALA A 85 4.09 5.20 8.93
CA ALA A 85 3.03 4.94 7.98
C ALA A 85 1.65 4.77 8.64
N GLN A 86 1.56 4.75 9.98
CA GLN A 86 0.31 4.45 10.69
C GLN A 86 -0.63 5.66 10.73
N LEU A 87 -1.90 5.39 10.48
CA LEU A 87 -2.99 6.31 10.71
C LEU A 87 -3.39 6.28 12.19
N VAL A 88 -3.98 7.37 12.65
CA VAL A 88 -4.56 7.47 13.99
C VAL A 88 -6.07 7.39 13.89
N LEU A 89 -6.69 6.56 14.72
CA LEU A 89 -8.14 6.46 14.82
C LEU A 89 -8.71 7.69 15.52
N ASP A 90 -9.57 8.41 14.81
CA ASP A 90 -10.49 9.39 15.39
C ASP A 90 -11.73 8.65 15.92
N THR A 91 -11.86 8.55 17.24
CA THR A 91 -12.91 7.76 17.88
C THR A 91 -14.29 8.41 17.80
N LEU A 92 -14.39 9.71 17.49
CA LEU A 92 -15.66 10.41 17.32
C LEU A 92 -16.27 10.12 15.95
N ASP A 93 -15.44 10.20 14.90
CA ASP A 93 -15.88 9.99 13.52
C ASP A 93 -15.77 8.52 13.07
N GLN A 94 -15.05 7.69 13.84
CA GLN A 94 -14.64 6.33 13.48
C GLN A 94 -13.80 6.24 12.19
N LEU A 95 -12.98 7.26 11.95
CA LEU A 95 -12.11 7.36 10.77
C LEU A 95 -10.65 7.25 11.20
N TRP A 96 -9.87 6.48 10.45
CA TRP A 96 -8.41 6.49 10.54
C TRP A 96 -7.88 7.64 9.71
N LYS A 97 -6.99 8.48 10.26
CA LYS A 97 -6.48 9.68 9.57
C LYS A 97 -4.96 9.80 9.73
N ILE A 98 -4.30 10.31 8.69
CA ILE A 98 -2.91 10.79 8.76
C ILE A 98 -2.79 12.06 7.92
N SER A 99 -2.08 13.05 8.46
CA SER A 99 -1.74 14.27 7.74
C SER A 99 -0.24 14.36 7.55
N ALA A 100 0.19 14.71 6.35
CA ALA A 100 1.59 14.81 5.99
C ALA A 100 1.83 15.97 5.02
N ASP A 101 3.00 16.60 5.13
CA ASP A 101 3.46 17.54 4.12
C ASP A 101 4.20 16.77 3.03
N LEU A 102 3.64 16.76 1.81
CA LEU A 102 4.22 16.08 0.66
C LEU A 102 4.66 17.11 -0.39
N PRO A 103 5.81 16.92 -1.04
CA PRO A 103 6.16 17.67 -2.24
C PRO A 103 5.14 17.49 -3.36
N ALA A 104 5.17 18.39 -4.35
CA ALA A 104 4.41 18.21 -5.57
C ALA A 104 4.88 16.95 -6.30
N GLY A 105 3.95 16.12 -6.75
CA GLY A 105 4.30 14.85 -7.37
C GLY A 105 3.13 13.93 -7.64
N TYR A 106 3.50 12.76 -8.16
CA TYR A 106 2.61 11.64 -8.38
C TYR A 106 3.00 10.52 -7.42
N TYR A 107 2.04 10.04 -6.65
CA TYR A 107 2.24 8.99 -5.65
C TYR A 107 1.21 7.88 -5.84
N THR A 108 1.59 6.67 -5.48
CA THR A 108 0.65 5.56 -5.33
C THR A 108 0.73 4.95 -3.94
N PHE A 109 -0.40 4.48 -3.44
CA PHE A 109 -0.48 3.86 -2.12
C PHE A 109 -1.62 2.85 -2.00
N LYS A 110 -1.62 2.13 -0.87
CA LYS A 110 -2.72 1.28 -0.39
C LYS A 110 -2.91 1.47 1.11
N ILE A 111 -4.08 1.06 1.60
CA ILE A 111 -4.34 0.91 3.02
C ILE A 111 -4.08 -0.54 3.42
N ALA A 112 -3.25 -0.77 4.42
CA ALA A 112 -2.95 -2.09 4.98
C ALA A 112 -3.41 -2.16 6.43
N LEU A 113 -4.00 -3.27 6.84
CA LEU A 113 -4.49 -3.46 8.20
C LEU A 113 -3.48 -4.24 9.04
N ASN A 114 -3.52 -3.99 10.35
CA ASN A 114 -2.80 -4.76 11.37
C ASN A 114 -1.29 -4.89 11.09
N ARG A 115 -0.67 -3.83 10.55
CA ARG A 115 0.76 -3.77 10.22
C ARG A 115 1.23 -4.89 9.28
N SER A 116 0.33 -5.44 8.46
CA SER A 116 0.61 -6.53 7.54
C SER A 116 -0.06 -6.29 6.17
N TRP A 117 0.27 -7.13 5.20
CA TRP A 117 -0.35 -7.12 3.87
C TRP A 117 -1.47 -8.17 3.73
N GLU A 118 -1.80 -8.89 4.80
CA GLU A 118 -2.81 -9.96 4.78
C GLU A 118 -4.21 -9.43 4.42
N GLU A 119 -4.53 -8.23 4.89
CA GLU A 119 -5.72 -7.49 4.52
C GLU A 119 -5.34 -6.08 4.09
N ASN A 120 -5.64 -5.75 2.84
CA ASN A 120 -5.30 -4.46 2.26
C ASN A 120 -6.36 -3.98 1.27
N TYR A 121 -6.49 -2.67 1.14
CA TYR A 121 -7.47 -2.00 0.32
C TYR A 121 -6.79 -0.98 -0.60
N GLY A 122 -7.04 -1.15 -1.89
CA GLY A 122 -6.54 -0.27 -2.95
C GLY A 122 -7.56 0.79 -3.36
N ALA A 123 -7.46 1.27 -4.61
CA ALA A 123 -8.42 2.19 -5.20
C ALA A 123 -9.86 1.68 -5.05
N PHE A 124 -10.77 2.61 -4.76
CA PHE A 124 -12.18 2.35 -4.49
C PHE A 124 -12.43 1.39 -3.32
N GLY A 125 -11.49 1.25 -2.38
CA GLY A 125 -11.66 0.38 -1.22
C GLY A 125 -11.68 -1.12 -1.56
N THR A 126 -11.13 -1.49 -2.72
CA THR A 126 -11.18 -2.89 -3.19
C THR A 126 -10.16 -3.74 -2.44
N PHE A 127 -10.60 -4.87 -1.88
CA PHE A 127 -9.72 -5.85 -1.23
C PHE A 127 -8.66 -6.35 -2.23
N ASP A 128 -7.40 -6.24 -1.84
CA ASP A 128 -6.24 -6.54 -2.70
C ASP A 128 -6.31 -5.87 -4.09
N GLY A 129 -6.98 -4.72 -4.14
CA GLY A 129 -7.26 -3.98 -5.37
C GLY A 129 -6.03 -3.30 -5.98
N PRO A 130 -6.21 -2.59 -7.10
CA PRO A 130 -5.17 -1.76 -7.68
C PRO A 130 -4.75 -0.63 -6.73
N ASN A 131 -3.56 -0.07 -6.89
CA ASN A 131 -3.09 1.03 -6.03
C ASN A 131 -3.98 2.28 -6.19
N HIS A 132 -4.13 3.05 -5.12
CA HIS A 132 -4.73 4.38 -5.20
C HIS A 132 -3.72 5.37 -5.77
N GLU A 133 -4.15 6.18 -6.73
CA GLU A 133 -3.34 7.22 -7.35
C GLU A 133 -3.56 8.54 -6.62
N LEU A 134 -2.50 9.31 -6.39
CA LEU A 134 -2.54 10.63 -5.78
C LEU A 134 -1.68 11.60 -6.61
N HIS A 135 -2.36 12.53 -7.27
CA HIS A 135 -1.72 13.71 -7.86
C HIS A 135 -1.76 14.81 -6.81
N HIS A 136 -0.59 15.29 -6.39
CA HIS A 136 -0.50 16.32 -5.36
C HIS A 136 0.29 17.52 -5.86
N ASP A 137 -0.23 18.72 -5.64
CA ASP A 137 0.42 19.98 -6.03
C ASP A 137 1.46 20.46 -5.00
N GLY A 138 1.60 19.72 -3.91
CA GLY A 138 2.51 20.02 -2.81
C GLY A 138 1.82 20.64 -1.61
N GLY A 139 2.42 20.48 -0.43
CA GLY A 139 1.90 20.95 0.85
C GLY A 139 1.22 19.85 1.66
N THR A 140 0.38 20.24 2.61
CA THR A 140 -0.30 19.30 3.50
C THR A 140 -1.40 18.53 2.78
N VAL A 141 -1.40 17.21 2.93
CA VAL A 141 -2.48 16.30 2.52
C VAL A 141 -2.95 15.51 3.73
N THR A 142 -4.25 15.26 3.81
CA THR A 142 -4.85 14.39 4.82
C THR A 142 -5.51 13.20 4.15
N ILE A 143 -4.99 12.00 4.45
CA ILE A 143 -5.55 10.73 3.98
C ILE A 143 -6.41 10.16 5.10
N SER A 144 -7.65 9.80 4.77
CA SER A 144 -8.61 9.20 5.70
C SER A 144 -9.12 7.86 5.18
N TYR A 145 -9.37 6.92 6.09
CA TYR A 145 -9.94 5.60 5.80
C TYR A 145 -11.10 5.30 6.75
N ASP A 146 -12.26 4.94 6.18
CA ASP A 146 -13.42 4.44 6.92
C ASP A 146 -13.42 2.91 6.85
N HIS A 147 -13.19 2.23 7.98
CA HIS A 147 -13.14 0.76 7.99
C HIS A 147 -14.51 0.10 7.72
N ARG A 148 -15.61 0.76 8.07
CA ARG A 148 -16.97 0.22 7.86
C ARG A 148 -17.31 0.16 6.38
N THR A 149 -16.95 1.20 5.63
CA THR A 149 -17.30 1.33 4.21
C THR A 149 -16.14 0.94 3.29
N ARG A 150 -14.91 0.89 3.81
CA ARG A 150 -13.64 0.76 3.09
C ARG A 150 -13.33 1.97 2.21
N ASP A 151 -14.01 3.09 2.43
CA ASP A 151 -13.79 4.30 1.66
C ASP A 151 -12.45 4.95 2.03
N ILE A 152 -11.78 5.50 1.02
CA ILE A 152 -10.51 6.22 1.16
C ILE A 152 -10.74 7.63 0.63
N THR A 153 -10.55 8.62 1.49
CA THR A 153 -10.73 10.04 1.15
C THR A 153 -9.42 10.79 1.31
N ILE A 154 -9.17 11.75 0.43
CA ILE A 154 -7.98 12.61 0.43
C ILE A 154 -8.44 14.07 0.46
N ASN A 155 -7.95 14.86 1.41
CA ASN A 155 -8.31 16.28 1.59
C ASN A 155 -7.09 17.19 1.76
#